data_AF-A0A0V0GDG2-F1
#
_entry.id   AF-A0A0V0GDG2-F1
#
_cell.length_a   1.000
_cell.length_b   1.000
_cell.length_c   1.000
_cell.angle_alpha   90.00
_cell.angle_beta   90.00
_cell.angle_gamma   90.00
#
_symmetry.space_group_name_H-M   'P 1'
#
loop_
_entity.id
_entity.type
_entity.pdbx_description
1 polymer ?
#
loop_
_entity_poly.entity_id
_entity_poly.type
_entity_poly.pdbx_seq_one_letter_code
_entity_poly.pdbx_strand_id
1 'polypeptide(L)'
;MGKVLSVLSRQRNRFNAENRAHRILSKDKPTPAPRHPSTSKQIDEYLSKTTEIRNELMMKHKQLDENLKKVYIISHRAVNQEMFSKPSDMARLPKNRKTVEDSELGYQEPECIPAGYITLKQAMKILADHQEDSKKYNASFFSSQYKLNADDAD
;
A
#
# COMPACT_ATOMS: atom_id res chain seq x y z
N MET A 1 29.51 12.52 22.00
CA MET A 1 29.77 11.40 22.93
C MET A 1 29.22 10.02 22.51
N GLY A 2 28.38 9.89 21.46
CA GLY A 2 27.75 8.60 21.13
C GLY A 2 28.67 7.50 20.56
N LYS A 3 29.81 7.84 19.97
CA LYS A 3 30.71 6.85 19.33
C LYS A 3 31.37 5.90 20.34
N VAL A 4 31.87 6.42 21.45
CA VAL A 4 32.55 5.62 22.49
C VAL A 4 31.57 4.65 23.16
N LEU A 5 30.36 5.14 23.48
CA LEU A 5 29.28 4.30 24.01
C LEU A 5 28.87 3.19 23.04
N SER A 6 28.83 3.48 21.74
CA SER A 6 28.48 2.49 20.72
C SER A 6 29.53 1.37 20.58
N VAL A 7 30.82 1.69 20.71
CA VAL A 7 31.92 0.71 20.63
C VAL A 7 31.89 -0.23 21.83
N LEU A 8 31.71 0.33 23.03
CA LEU A 8 31.59 -0.47 24.26
C LEU A 8 30.35 -1.39 24.23
N SER A 9 29.22 -0.87 23.76
CA SER A 9 27.98 -1.64 23.60
C SER A 9 28.15 -2.81 22.61
N ARG A 10 28.82 -2.59 21.48
CA ARG A 10 29.11 -3.65 20.49
C ARG A 10 29.98 -4.76 21.08
N GLN A 11 31.01 -4.42 21.85
CA GLN A 11 31.88 -5.43 22.46
C GLN A 11 31.13 -6.27 23.49
N ARG A 12 30.30 -5.65 24.33
CA ARG A 12 29.43 -6.35 25.28
C ARG A 12 28.44 -7.28 24.55
N ASN A 13 27.78 -6.79 23.50
CA ASN A 13 26.80 -7.57 22.74
C ASN A 13 27.42 -8.73 21.97
N ARG A 14 28.71 -8.65 21.64
CA ARG A 14 29.48 -9.70 20.93
C ARG A 14 30.13 -10.71 21.86
N PHE A 15 30.11 -10.48 23.17
CA PHE A 15 30.65 -11.43 24.13
C PHE A 15 29.98 -12.80 23.94
N ASN A 16 30.78 -13.84 23.83
CA ASN A 16 30.33 -15.23 23.74
C ASN A 16 29.31 -15.50 22.60
N ALA A 17 29.55 -14.93 21.42
CA ALA A 17 28.68 -15.14 20.25
C ALA A 17 28.70 -16.59 19.73
N GLU A 18 29.86 -17.26 19.79
CA GLU A 18 30.05 -18.62 19.29
C GLU A 18 29.23 -19.65 20.09
N ASN A 19 29.32 -19.65 21.42
CA ASN A 19 28.50 -20.57 22.23
C ASN A 19 27.00 -20.30 22.08
N ARG A 20 26.60 -19.04 21.88
CA ARG A 20 25.20 -18.69 21.58
C ARG A 20 24.76 -19.26 20.23
N ALA A 21 25.62 -19.20 19.21
CA ALA A 21 25.34 -19.80 17.91
C ALA A 21 25.23 -21.32 18.03
N HIS A 22 26.19 -21.98 18.69
CA HIS A 22 26.15 -23.42 18.92
C HIS A 22 24.90 -23.89 19.67
N ARG A 23 24.43 -23.12 20.67
CA ARG A 23 23.18 -23.41 21.39
C ARG A 23 21.92 -23.32 20.53
N ILE A 24 21.94 -22.52 19.46
CA ILE A 24 20.82 -22.41 18.52
C ILE A 24 20.91 -23.54 17.49
N LEU A 25 22.11 -23.84 16.99
CA LEU A 25 22.36 -24.91 16.03
C LEU A 25 22.13 -26.30 16.60
N SER A 26 22.34 -26.50 17.91
CA SER A 26 22.09 -27.77 18.59
C SER A 26 20.61 -28.08 18.82
N LYS A 27 19.69 -27.20 18.41
CA LYS A 27 18.25 -27.45 18.51
C LYS A 27 17.79 -28.19 17.26
N ASP A 28 16.99 -29.24 17.44
CA ASP A 28 16.40 -29.99 16.32
C ASP A 28 15.59 -29.08 15.37
N LYS A 29 14.97 -28.03 15.90
CA LYS A 29 14.25 -27.02 15.12
C LYS A 29 14.57 -25.61 15.63
N PRO A 30 14.78 -24.64 14.72
CA PRO A 30 14.96 -23.25 15.12
C PRO A 30 13.69 -22.71 15.78
N THR A 31 13.86 -21.79 16.73
CA THR A 31 12.72 -21.06 17.32
C THR A 31 12.09 -20.18 16.26
N PRO A 32 10.77 -20.28 16.01
CA PRO A 32 10.10 -19.45 15.03
C PRO A 32 10.21 -17.98 15.42
N ALA A 33 10.24 -17.10 14.41
CA ALA A 33 10.29 -15.67 14.63
C ALA A 33 9.04 -15.19 15.42
N PRO A 34 9.19 -14.21 16.32
CA PRO A 34 8.05 -13.64 17.02
C PRO A 34 7.09 -12.99 16.02
N ARG A 35 5.79 -13.21 16.22
CA ARG A 35 4.73 -12.64 15.39
C ARG A 35 4.26 -11.30 15.97
N HIS A 36 3.69 -10.45 15.12
CA HIS A 36 3.07 -9.20 15.57
C HIS A 36 1.83 -9.50 16.46
N PRO A 37 1.57 -8.72 17.52
CA PRO A 37 0.48 -8.98 18.46
C PRO A 37 -0.92 -9.02 17.81
N SER A 38 -1.16 -8.27 16.74
CA SER A 38 -2.44 -8.37 16.01
C SER A 38 -2.58 -9.72 15.32
N THR A 39 -1.51 -10.20 14.68
CA THR A 39 -1.50 -11.48 13.98
C THR A 39 -1.64 -12.65 14.95
N SER A 40 -0.97 -12.60 16.11
CA SER A 40 -1.13 -13.64 17.14
C SER A 40 -2.57 -13.73 17.64
N LYS A 41 -3.19 -12.58 17.95
CA LYS A 41 -4.60 -12.53 18.39
C LYS A 41 -5.55 -13.14 17.35
N GLN A 42 -5.37 -12.80 16.08
CA GLN A 42 -6.18 -13.36 15.00
C GLN A 42 -6.02 -14.88 14.91
N ILE A 43 -4.79 -15.39 14.94
CA ILE A 43 -4.53 -16.82 14.89
C ILE A 43 -5.20 -17.54 16.07
N ASP A 44 -5.07 -16.99 17.28
CA ASP A 44 -5.68 -17.57 18.49
C ASP A 44 -7.22 -17.58 18.40
N GLU A 45 -7.81 -16.53 17.86
CA GLU A 45 -9.24 -16.45 17.58
C GLU A 45 -9.69 -17.50 16.55
N TYR A 46 -8.95 -17.68 15.46
CA TYR A 46 -9.28 -18.71 14.45
C TYR A 46 -9.13 -20.13 15.00
N LEU A 47 -8.09 -20.38 15.80
CA LEU A 47 -7.84 -21.69 16.42
C LEU A 47 -8.86 -22.04 17.52
N SER A 48 -9.45 -21.04 18.17
CA SER A 48 -10.48 -21.26 19.20
C SER A 48 -11.87 -21.51 18.63
N LYS A 49 -12.22 -20.86 17.50
CA LYS A 49 -13.54 -20.99 16.88
C LYS A 49 -13.77 -22.31 16.15
N THR A 50 -12.71 -22.96 15.67
CA THR A 50 -12.82 -24.10 14.75
C THR A 50 -11.89 -25.22 15.17
N THR A 51 -12.41 -26.15 15.98
CA THR A 51 -11.68 -27.34 16.43
C THR A 51 -11.29 -28.27 15.28
N GLU A 52 -12.12 -28.32 14.23
CA GLU A 52 -11.88 -29.08 13.01
C GLU A 52 -10.62 -28.61 12.27
N ILE A 53 -10.49 -27.32 12.00
CA ILE A 53 -9.31 -26.72 11.34
C ILE A 53 -8.05 -26.98 12.16
N ARG A 54 -8.13 -26.86 13.50
CA ARG A 54 -6.98 -27.15 14.36
C ARG A 54 -6.51 -28.60 14.22
N ASN A 55 -7.44 -29.55 14.15
CA ASN A 55 -7.12 -30.96 13.99
C ASN A 55 -6.56 -31.26 12.60
N GLU A 56 -7.13 -30.66 11.55
CA GLU A 56 -6.61 -30.76 10.18
C GLU A 56 -5.18 -30.22 10.06
N LEU A 57 -4.87 -29.08 10.70
CA LEU A 57 -3.52 -28.49 10.72
C LEU A 57 -2.49 -29.38 11.43
N MET A 58 -2.90 -30.18 12.42
CA MET A 58 -2.02 -31.11 13.12
C MET A 58 -1.78 -32.41 12.33
N MET A 59 -2.64 -32.72 11.36
CA MET A 59 -2.56 -33.93 10.56
C MET A 59 -1.86 -33.68 9.22
N LYS A 60 -1.06 -34.65 8.77
CA LYS A 60 -0.42 -34.57 7.45
C LYS A 60 -1.44 -34.88 6.35
N HIS A 61 -1.77 -33.89 5.52
CA HIS A 61 -2.65 -34.08 4.36
C HIS A 61 -1.90 -34.70 3.16
N LYS A 62 -2.03 -36.02 2.95
CA LYS A 62 -1.27 -36.78 1.94
C LYS A 62 -1.46 -36.27 0.51
N GLN A 63 -2.70 -35.99 0.11
CA GLN A 63 -3.01 -35.51 -1.24
C GLN A 63 -2.42 -34.12 -1.52
N LEU A 64 -2.35 -33.26 -0.51
CA LEU A 64 -1.76 -31.93 -0.66
C LEU A 64 -0.23 -32.04 -0.79
N ASP A 65 0.41 -32.91 0.00
CA ASP A 65 1.85 -33.20 -0.09
C ASP A 65 2.22 -33.71 -1.50
N GLU A 66 1.41 -34.58 -2.09
CA GLU A 66 1.61 -35.05 -3.47
C GLU A 66 1.42 -33.95 -4.51
N ASN A 67 0.41 -33.09 -4.35
CA ASN A 67 0.18 -31.97 -5.26
C ASN A 67 1.32 -30.95 -5.21
N LEU A 68 1.81 -30.61 -4.01
CA LEU A 68 2.92 -29.67 -3.85
C LEU A 68 4.22 -30.18 -4.46
N LYS A 69 4.47 -31.49 -4.47
CA LYS A 69 5.63 -32.09 -5.16
C LYS A 69 5.53 -31.95 -6.68
N LYS A 70 4.32 -31.91 -7.23
CA LYS A 70 4.07 -31.74 -8.68
C LYS A 70 4.18 -30.28 -9.12
N VAL A 71 3.89 -29.33 -8.22
CA VAL A 71 3.99 -27.89 -8.50
C VAL A 71 5.43 -27.45 -8.29
N TYR A 72 6.21 -27.47 -9.37
CA TYR A 72 7.53 -26.85 -9.41
C TYR A 72 7.56 -25.81 -10.51
N ILE A 73 8.21 -24.68 -10.22
CA ILE A 73 8.35 -23.59 -11.17
C ILE A 73 9.67 -23.79 -11.89
N ILE A 74 9.61 -24.16 -13.17
CA ILE A 74 10.77 -24.10 -14.05
C ILE A 74 10.82 -22.67 -14.61
N SER A 75 11.72 -21.85 -14.08
CA SER A 75 12.01 -20.55 -14.68
C SER A 75 12.83 -20.77 -15.96
N HIS A 76 12.18 -20.67 -17.12
CA HIS A 76 12.85 -20.83 -18.43
C HIS A 76 13.60 -19.57 -18.87
N ARG A 77 13.45 -18.47 -18.12
CA ARG A 77 14.06 -17.17 -18.45
C ARG A 77 15.44 -17.09 -17.81
N ALA A 78 16.46 -16.86 -18.63
CA ALA A 78 17.76 -16.42 -18.15
C ALA A 78 17.54 -15.15 -17.33
N VAL A 79 18.08 -15.15 -16.11
CA VAL A 79 18.00 -14.03 -15.18
C VAL A 79 18.50 -12.76 -15.88
N ASN A 80 17.59 -11.84 -16.22
CA ASN A 80 17.97 -10.54 -16.77
C ASN A 80 18.72 -9.78 -15.67
N GLN A 81 20.04 -9.64 -15.82
CA GLN A 81 20.87 -8.89 -14.87
C GLN A 81 20.39 -7.43 -14.70
N GLU A 82 19.71 -6.87 -15.70
CA GLU A 82 19.04 -5.58 -15.65
C GLU A 82 17.96 -5.49 -14.55
N MET A 83 17.34 -6.62 -14.17
CA MET A 83 16.33 -6.66 -13.11
C MET A 83 16.94 -6.45 -11.71
N PHE A 84 18.25 -6.67 -11.58
CA PHE A 84 19.06 -6.35 -10.40
C PHE A 84 19.86 -5.05 -10.53
N SER A 85 19.72 -4.35 -11.67
CA SER A 85 20.34 -3.04 -11.83
C SER A 85 19.65 -2.01 -10.93
N LYS A 86 20.34 -0.90 -10.64
CA LYS A 86 19.76 0.18 -9.84
C LYS A 86 18.45 0.64 -10.52
N PRO A 87 17.34 0.78 -9.77
CA PRO A 87 16.08 1.22 -10.34
C PRO A 87 16.30 2.54 -11.08
N SER A 88 15.72 2.65 -12.29
CA SER A 88 15.75 3.88 -13.09
C SER A 88 15.24 5.07 -12.27
N ASP A 89 15.60 6.29 -12.65
CA ASP A 89 15.16 7.48 -11.91
C ASP A 89 13.62 7.61 -11.81
N MET A 90 12.88 6.99 -12.74
CA MET A 90 11.41 6.90 -12.73
C MET A 90 10.85 5.92 -11.69
N ALA A 91 11.66 5.01 -11.17
CA ALA A 91 11.29 4.05 -10.12
C ALA A 91 11.65 4.55 -8.71
N ARG A 92 12.15 5.79 -8.58
CA ARG A 92 12.38 6.40 -7.27
C ARG A 92 11.06 6.88 -6.67
N LEU A 93 10.92 6.70 -5.36
CA LEU A 93 9.82 7.27 -4.58
C LEU A 93 9.69 8.78 -4.84
N PRO A 94 8.46 9.34 -4.80
CA PRO A 94 8.24 10.77 -4.92
C PRO A 94 9.14 11.54 -3.95
N LYS A 95 9.94 12.48 -4.48
CA LYS A 95 10.82 13.34 -3.67
C LYS A 95 10.07 14.49 -3.01
N ASN A 96 8.89 14.82 -3.52
CA ASN A 96 8.07 15.90 -2.98
C ASN A 96 7.51 15.49 -1.61
N ARG A 97 7.85 16.25 -0.58
CA ARG A 97 7.38 16.07 0.81
C ARG A 97 6.41 17.16 1.24
N LYS A 98 5.96 18.02 0.32
CA LYS A 98 4.97 19.04 0.62
C LYS A 98 3.66 18.36 1.03
N THR A 99 3.00 18.96 2.01
CA THR A 99 1.61 18.63 2.32
C THR A 99 0.77 18.93 1.08
N VAL A 100 -0.14 18.02 0.74
CA VAL A 100 -1.17 18.32 -0.25
C VAL A 100 -2.06 19.39 0.37
N GLU A 101 -2.32 20.48 -0.34
CA GLU A 101 -3.22 21.53 0.13
C GLU A 101 -4.64 20.94 0.28
N ASP A 102 -5.30 21.28 1.37
CA ASP A 102 -6.68 20.85 1.59
C ASP A 102 -7.58 21.51 0.55
N SER A 103 -8.40 20.69 -0.12
CA SER A 103 -9.38 21.19 -1.07
C SER A 103 -10.56 21.83 -0.32
N GLU A 104 -11.08 22.93 -0.86
CA GLU A 104 -12.21 23.69 -0.29
C GLU A 104 -13.43 22.81 0.02
N LEU A 105 -13.65 21.76 -0.77
CA LEU A 105 -14.79 20.86 -0.64
C LEU A 105 -14.41 19.47 -0.09
N GLY A 106 -13.19 19.33 0.44
CA GLY A 106 -12.71 18.08 1.06
C GLY A 106 -12.42 16.94 0.09
N TYR A 107 -12.51 17.16 -1.23
CA TYR A 107 -12.10 16.20 -2.26
C TYR A 107 -11.14 16.86 -3.26
N GLN A 108 -10.18 16.09 -3.78
CA GLN A 108 -9.24 16.59 -4.78
C GLN A 108 -9.93 16.71 -6.14
N GLU A 109 -9.94 17.91 -6.73
CA GLU A 109 -10.48 18.13 -8.07
C GLU A 109 -9.51 17.62 -9.16
N PRO A 110 -10.02 17.14 -10.31
CA PRO A 110 -9.19 16.74 -11.43
C PRO A 110 -8.46 17.95 -12.05
N GLU A 111 -7.18 17.78 -12.40
CA GLU A 111 -6.37 18.83 -13.05
C GLU A 111 -6.81 19.11 -14.49
N CYS A 112 -7.32 18.10 -15.19
CA CYS A 112 -7.80 18.19 -16.57
C CYS A 112 -9.27 17.80 -16.63
N ILE A 113 -10.12 18.77 -16.98
CA ILE A 113 -11.57 18.57 -17.09
C ILE A 113 -11.89 18.37 -18.58
N PRO A 114 -12.52 17.24 -18.97
CA PRO A 114 -12.92 17.01 -20.34
C PRO A 114 -14.00 18.02 -20.79
N ALA A 115 -14.03 18.33 -22.09
CA ALA A 115 -15.05 19.23 -22.64
C ALA A 115 -16.46 18.66 -22.42
N GLY A 116 -17.42 19.51 -22.04
CA GLY A 116 -18.78 19.09 -21.72
C GLY A 116 -18.97 18.58 -20.28
N TYR A 117 -17.94 18.64 -19.44
CA TYR A 117 -18.02 18.31 -18.02
C TYR A 117 -17.62 19.51 -17.17
N ILE A 118 -18.16 19.55 -15.95
CA ILE A 118 -17.85 20.58 -14.94
C ILE A 118 -17.52 19.93 -13.61
N THR A 119 -16.65 20.59 -12.83
CA THR A 119 -16.40 20.18 -11.44
C THR A 119 -17.45 20.78 -10.51
N LEU A 120 -17.60 20.19 -9.31
CA LEU A 120 -18.56 20.70 -8.33
C LEU A 120 -18.22 22.12 -7.86
N LYS A 121 -16.93 22.49 -7.76
CA LYS A 121 -16.53 23.90 -7.53
C LYS A 121 -17.03 24.84 -8.62
N GLN A 122 -16.93 24.44 -9.89
CA GLN A 122 -17.43 25.24 -11.01
C GLN A 122 -18.96 25.33 -10.99
N ALA A 123 -19.66 24.24 -10.66
CA ALA A 123 -21.11 24.25 -10.52
C ALA A 123 -21.59 25.20 -9.41
N MET A 124 -20.94 25.18 -8.25
CA MET A 124 -21.24 26.12 -7.16
C MET A 124 -21.02 27.57 -7.57
N LYS A 125 -19.97 27.83 -8.36
CA LYS A 125 -19.69 29.17 -8.89
C LYS A 125 -20.76 29.62 -9.89
N ILE A 126 -21.17 28.75 -10.81
CA ILE A 126 -22.26 29.02 -11.77
C ILE A 126 -23.54 29.43 -11.03
N LEU A 127 -23.91 28.70 -9.98
CA LEU A 127 -25.09 29.00 -9.16
C LEU A 127 -24.99 30.37 -8.49
N ALA A 128 -23.83 30.69 -7.91
CA ALA A 128 -23.59 32.00 -7.28
C ALA A 128 -23.65 33.15 -8.29
N ASP A 129 -22.96 33.01 -9.43
CA ASP A 129 -22.92 34.02 -10.49
C ASP A 129 -24.32 34.26 -11.08
N HIS A 130 -25.09 33.20 -11.35
CA HIS A 130 -26.48 33.32 -11.83
C HIS A 130 -27.39 34.00 -10.81
N GLN A 131 -27.17 33.76 -9.51
CA GLN A 131 -27.93 34.41 -8.45
C GLN A 131 -27.63 35.91 -8.35
N GLU A 132 -26.39 36.33 -8.60
CA GLU A 132 -26.00 37.75 -8.62
C GLU A 132 -26.66 38.50 -9.78
N ASP A 133 -26.59 37.96 -11.00
CA ASP A 133 -27.18 38.59 -12.19
C ASP A 133 -27.62 37.56 -13.23
N SER A 134 -28.86 37.08 -13.08
CA SER A 134 -29.49 36.11 -13.99
C SER A 134 -29.62 36.59 -15.45
N LYS A 135 -29.59 37.91 -15.72
CA LYS A 135 -29.67 38.43 -17.10
C LYS A 135 -28.35 38.34 -17.81
N LYS A 136 -27.26 38.62 -17.09
CA LYS A 136 -25.90 38.56 -17.61
C LYS A 136 -25.38 37.13 -17.68
N TYR A 137 -25.60 36.36 -16.61
CA TYR A 137 -25.12 35.00 -16.47
C TYR A 137 -26.26 34.02 -16.76
N ASN A 138 -26.55 33.82 -18.04
CA ASN A 138 -27.61 32.92 -18.50
C ASN A 138 -27.07 31.55 -18.95
N ALA A 139 -27.96 30.59 -19.21
CA ALA A 139 -27.62 29.26 -19.71
C ALA A 139 -26.75 29.30 -20.98
N SER A 140 -27.04 30.23 -21.89
CA SER A 140 -26.26 30.43 -23.12
C SER A 140 -24.82 30.86 -22.85
N PHE A 141 -24.60 31.70 -21.83
CA PHE A 141 -23.28 32.16 -21.42
C PHE A 141 -22.46 30.98 -20.87
N PHE A 142 -23.02 30.20 -19.94
CA PHE A 142 -22.30 29.08 -19.33
C PHE A 142 -22.07 27.91 -20.29
N SER A 143 -23.03 27.60 -21.15
CA SER A 143 -22.85 26.59 -22.20
C SER A 143 -21.71 26.95 -23.15
N SER A 144 -21.57 28.22 -23.54
CA SER A 144 -20.45 28.68 -24.36
C SER A 144 -19.10 28.60 -23.64
N GLN A 145 -19.06 28.94 -22.36
CA GLN A 145 -17.84 28.99 -21.56
C GLN A 145 -17.29 27.60 -21.23
N TYR A 146 -18.18 26.68 -20.82
CA TYR A 146 -17.81 25.33 -20.39
C TYR A 146 -18.02 24.26 -21.48
N LYS A 147 -18.47 24.66 -22.67
CA LYS A 147 -18.81 23.77 -23.79
C LYS A 147 -19.85 22.71 -23.39
N LEU A 148 -20.84 23.12 -22.61
CA LEU A 148 -21.97 22.28 -22.20
C LEU A 148 -23.07 22.33 -23.27
N ASN A 149 -23.93 21.32 -23.30
CA ASN A 149 -25.12 21.38 -24.14
C ASN A 149 -26.08 22.42 -23.56
N ALA A 150 -26.73 23.20 -24.43
CA ALA A 150 -27.69 24.22 -24.01
C ALA A 150 -28.90 23.59 -23.29
N ASP A 151 -29.34 22.42 -23.74
CA ASP A 151 -30.48 21.68 -23.16
C ASP A 151 -30.22 21.24 -21.70
N ASP A 152 -28.96 21.06 -21.31
CA ASP A 152 -28.58 20.68 -19.94
C ASP A 152 -28.47 21.89 -18.99
N ALA A 153 -28.59 23.12 -19.52
CA ALA A 153 -28.36 24.37 -18.81
C ALA A 153 -29.63 25.23 -18.59
N ASP A 154 -30.74 24.89 -19.24
CA ASP A 154 -32.08 25.50 -19.06
C ASP A 154 -32.87 24.82 -17.92
#